data_AF-A0A353E9H9-F1
#
_entry.id   AF-A0A353E9H9-F1
#
_cell.length_a   1.000
_cell.length_b   1.000
_cell.length_c   1.000
_cell.angle_alpha   90.00
_cell.angle_beta   90.00
_cell.angle_gamma   90.00
#
_symmetry.space_group_name_H-M   'P 1'
#
loop_
_entity.id
_entity.type
_entity.pdbx_description
1 polymer ?
#
loop_
_entity_poly.entity_id
_entity_poly.type
_entity_poly.pdbx_seq_one_letter_code
_entity_poly.pdbx_strand_id
1 'polypeptide(L)'
;MPRKNRQQTRLNGSAISSILIMLTSLLLLSANVLAQTWDAGGDGINVSDPNNWDNDFVPGTSETANFDGTSTTNAAWNSQAPATVNQITIQDSYTGTVYIDKDITVSSSVTLNNTQGTLALSEQLTTPLVNFAAGARLRINVESTVTTNNGLLNIVNGTPAPQGTLIISESIDETSLTLPYTIKIINWPNTPSSNFDDIELPILQDGYNW
;
A
#
# COMPACT_ATOMS: atom_id res chain seq x y z
N MET A 1 -71.47 -36.41 24.23
CA MET A 1 -70.73 -36.29 22.95
C MET A 1 -69.50 -35.42 23.17
N PRO A 2 -68.32 -35.79 22.64
CA PRO A 2 -67.03 -35.40 23.21
C PRO A 2 -66.54 -34.03 22.73
N ARG A 3 -65.98 -33.23 23.66
CA ARG A 3 -65.22 -32.00 23.36
C ARG A 3 -63.82 -32.38 22.89
N LYS A 4 -63.47 -31.95 21.67
CA LYS A 4 -62.16 -32.15 21.03
C LYS A 4 -61.18 -31.10 21.59
N ASN A 5 -60.29 -31.50 22.50
CA ASN A 5 -59.19 -30.64 22.98
C ASN A 5 -58.13 -30.50 21.86
N ARG A 6 -57.99 -29.30 21.30
CA ARG A 6 -56.83 -28.92 20.47
C ARG A 6 -55.71 -28.44 21.40
N GLN A 7 -54.67 -29.25 21.54
CA GLN A 7 -53.38 -28.80 22.07
C GLN A 7 -52.71 -27.95 20.99
N GLN A 8 -52.65 -26.63 21.20
CA GLN A 8 -51.78 -25.73 20.43
C GLN A 8 -50.38 -25.83 21.02
N THR A 9 -49.47 -26.50 20.30
CA THR A 9 -48.04 -26.50 20.61
C THR A 9 -47.50 -25.10 20.33
N ARG A 10 -47.27 -24.30 21.38
CA ARG A 10 -46.57 -23.02 21.26
C ARG A 10 -45.08 -23.31 21.05
N LEU A 11 -44.60 -23.08 19.84
CA LEU A 11 -43.16 -23.00 19.57
C LEU A 11 -42.66 -21.69 20.21
N ASN A 12 -41.81 -21.85 21.23
CA ASN A 12 -41.25 -20.76 22.01
C ASN A 12 -40.42 -19.82 21.11
N GLY A 13 -40.89 -18.59 20.92
CA GLY A 13 -40.25 -17.53 20.12
C GLY A 13 -38.90 -17.01 20.65
N SER A 14 -38.30 -17.68 21.64
CA SER A 14 -37.00 -17.30 22.21
C SER A 14 -35.81 -17.95 21.49
N ALA A 15 -35.99 -19.10 20.82
CA ALA A 15 -34.89 -19.80 20.18
C ALA A 15 -34.51 -19.21 18.81
N ILE A 16 -35.48 -18.64 18.08
CA ILE A 16 -35.26 -18.09 16.74
C ILE A 16 -34.46 -16.78 16.80
N SER A 17 -34.62 -15.99 17.87
CA SER A 17 -33.87 -14.74 18.06
C SER A 17 -32.39 -14.96 18.37
N SER A 18 -32.01 -16.10 18.96
CA SER A 18 -30.61 -16.38 19.33
C SER A 18 -29.79 -16.92 18.14
N ILE A 19 -30.44 -17.68 17.25
CA ILE A 19 -29.81 -18.20 16.03
C ILE A 19 -29.55 -17.08 15.02
N LEU A 20 -30.43 -16.07 14.96
CA LEU A 20 -30.25 -14.92 14.06
C LEU A 20 -29.11 -13.99 14.50
N ILE A 21 -28.87 -13.85 15.81
CA ILE A 21 -27.76 -13.03 16.34
C ILE A 21 -26.41 -13.73 16.15
N MET A 22 -26.34 -15.06 16.33
CA MET A 22 -25.10 -15.81 16.03
C MET A 22 -24.74 -15.82 14.55
N LEU A 23 -25.75 -15.86 13.65
CA LEU A 23 -25.51 -15.85 12.21
C LEU A 23 -25.05 -14.47 11.69
N THR A 24 -25.43 -13.37 12.36
CA THR A 24 -24.88 -12.04 12.08
C THR A 24 -23.48 -11.83 12.66
N SER A 25 -23.12 -12.48 13.77
CA SER A 25 -21.75 -12.46 14.29
C SER A 25 -20.77 -13.27 13.44
N LEU A 26 -21.28 -14.22 12.63
CA LEU A 26 -20.47 -15.01 11.69
C LEU A 26 -20.17 -14.27 10.37
N LEU A 27 -20.74 -13.08 10.16
CA LEU A 27 -20.52 -12.23 8.99
C LEU A 27 -19.45 -11.14 9.19
N LEU A 28 -18.71 -11.20 10.30
CA LEU A 28 -17.48 -10.43 10.54
C LEU A 28 -16.27 -11.36 10.71
N LEU A 29 -16.19 -12.45 9.92
CA LEU A 29 -14.85 -12.88 9.53
C LEU A 29 -14.31 -11.78 8.62
N SER A 30 -13.73 -10.74 9.21
CA SER A 30 -12.63 -10.05 8.56
C SER A 30 -11.72 -11.17 8.07
N ALA A 31 -11.50 -11.25 6.75
CA ALA A 31 -10.36 -12.00 6.26
C ALA A 31 -9.17 -11.40 7.01
N ASN A 32 -8.70 -12.10 8.06
CA ASN A 32 -7.43 -11.78 8.66
C ASN A 32 -6.44 -12.15 7.58
N VAL A 33 -6.21 -11.22 6.65
CA VAL A 33 -5.02 -11.26 5.83
C VAL A 33 -3.89 -11.39 6.83
N LEU A 34 -3.10 -12.44 6.68
CA LEU A 34 -1.91 -12.63 7.51
C LEU A 34 -1.02 -11.41 7.26
N ALA A 35 -0.96 -10.50 8.24
CA ALA A 35 -0.06 -9.37 8.18
C ALA A 35 1.29 -9.84 8.69
N GLN A 36 2.34 -9.51 7.96
CA GLN A 36 3.72 -9.58 8.44
C GLN A 36 4.15 -8.16 8.74
N THR A 37 4.53 -7.91 9.99
CA THR A 37 4.94 -6.61 10.49
C THR A 37 6.45 -6.49 10.39
N TRP A 38 6.91 -5.41 9.76
CA TRP A 38 8.33 -5.07 9.70
C TRP A 38 8.84 -4.73 11.10
N ASP A 39 9.71 -5.57 11.64
CA ASP A 39 10.32 -5.37 12.97
C ASP A 39 11.83 -5.08 12.89
N ALA A 40 12.44 -5.27 11.71
CA ALA A 40 13.87 -5.11 11.47
C ALA A 40 14.76 -5.91 12.45
N GLY A 41 14.34 -7.12 12.82
CA GLY A 41 15.09 -8.01 13.70
C GLY A 41 16.37 -8.61 13.08
N GLY A 42 16.50 -8.58 11.75
CA GLY A 42 17.60 -9.15 10.98
C GLY A 42 18.73 -8.17 10.67
N ASP A 43 19.63 -8.59 9.79
CA ASP A 43 20.76 -7.75 9.37
C ASP A 43 20.37 -6.90 8.15
N GLY A 44 20.41 -5.58 8.33
CA GLY A 44 20.19 -4.61 7.25
C GLY A 44 18.71 -4.21 7.08
N ILE A 45 18.34 -3.88 5.84
CA ILE A 45 17.03 -3.27 5.53
C ILE A 45 16.22 -4.07 4.51
N ASN A 46 16.67 -5.26 4.14
CA ASN A 46 16.10 -5.97 2.99
C ASN A 46 14.80 -6.66 3.38
N VAL A 47 13.72 -6.37 2.64
CA VAL A 47 12.41 -7.04 2.76
C VAL A 47 12.51 -8.55 2.49
N SER A 48 13.52 -8.98 1.73
CA SER A 48 13.76 -10.39 1.43
C SER A 48 14.30 -11.22 2.59
N ASP A 49 14.80 -10.60 3.66
CA ASP A 49 15.30 -11.30 4.84
C ASP A 49 14.13 -11.62 5.76
N PRO A 50 13.82 -12.91 6.00
CA PRO A 50 12.72 -13.29 6.89
C PRO A 50 12.88 -12.71 8.29
N ASN A 51 14.11 -12.59 8.81
CA ASN A 51 14.37 -12.12 10.18
C ASN A 51 14.00 -10.64 10.41
N ASN A 52 13.69 -9.87 9.35
CA ASN A 52 13.22 -8.50 9.47
C ASN A 52 11.68 -8.38 9.61
N TRP A 53 10.98 -9.51 9.68
CA TRP A 53 9.53 -9.60 9.81
C TRP A 53 9.16 -10.31 11.09
N ASP A 54 8.03 -9.90 11.67
CA ASP A 54 7.44 -10.62 12.79
C ASP A 54 7.20 -12.09 12.41
N ASN A 55 7.65 -13.02 13.26
CA ASN A 55 7.61 -14.48 13.02
C ASN A 55 8.59 -15.01 11.96
N ASP A 56 9.61 -14.24 11.58
CA ASP A 56 10.67 -14.65 10.67
C ASP A 56 10.14 -15.15 9.31
N PHE A 57 9.15 -14.45 8.75
CA PHE A 57 8.48 -14.85 7.51
C PHE A 57 8.24 -13.67 6.56
N VAL A 58 8.74 -13.80 5.32
CA VAL A 58 8.61 -12.77 4.29
C VAL A 58 7.19 -12.76 3.70
N PRO A 59 6.48 -11.62 3.66
CA PRO A 59 5.13 -11.55 3.11
C PRO A 59 5.11 -11.87 1.61
N GLY A 60 4.19 -12.75 1.21
CA GLY A 60 3.97 -13.17 -0.18
C GLY A 60 2.62 -12.72 -0.73
N THR A 61 2.09 -13.50 -1.67
CA THR A 61 0.89 -13.14 -2.45
C THR A 61 -0.41 -13.16 -1.65
N SER A 62 -0.43 -13.74 -0.44
CA SER A 62 -1.60 -13.76 0.45
C SER A 62 -1.48 -12.77 1.61
N GLU A 63 -0.26 -12.28 1.90
CA GLU A 63 0.05 -11.53 3.11
C GLU A 63 0.06 -10.01 2.89
N THR A 64 -0.21 -9.27 3.96
CA THR A 64 0.05 -7.83 4.02
C THR A 64 1.46 -7.60 4.53
N ALA A 65 2.25 -6.80 3.82
CA ALA A 65 3.44 -6.17 4.38
C ALA A 65 3.01 -4.93 5.19
N ASN A 66 3.10 -5.01 6.51
CA ASN A 66 2.69 -3.97 7.44
C ASN A 66 3.93 -3.26 8.00
N PHE A 67 4.02 -1.95 7.76
CA PHE A 67 5.07 -1.08 8.33
C PHE A 67 4.40 -0.19 9.36
N ASP A 68 4.73 -0.36 10.64
CA ASP A 68 4.12 0.39 11.74
C ASP A 68 5.14 0.85 12.77
N GLY A 69 4.67 1.26 13.96
CA GLY A 69 5.54 1.79 15.02
C GLY A 69 6.43 0.74 15.71
N THR A 70 6.35 -0.54 15.32
CA THR A 70 7.21 -1.61 15.84
C THR A 70 8.69 -1.34 15.49
N SER A 71 8.93 -0.76 14.32
CA SER A 71 10.27 -0.36 13.88
C SER A 71 10.21 0.97 13.13
N THR A 72 11.28 1.75 13.20
CA THR A 72 11.44 2.98 12.41
C THR A 72 12.53 2.84 11.35
N THR A 73 13.15 1.66 11.26
CA THR A 73 14.23 1.39 10.31
C THR A 73 13.66 1.30 8.90
N ASN A 74 14.38 1.88 7.94
CA ASN A 74 14.05 1.78 6.53
C ASN A 74 13.88 0.31 6.09
N ALA A 75 13.08 0.10 5.06
CA ALA A 75 12.89 -1.19 4.41
C ALA A 75 13.10 -1.06 2.91
N ALA A 76 13.73 -2.04 2.27
CA ALA A 76 14.04 -2.03 0.85
C ALA A 76 13.51 -3.28 0.15
N TRP A 77 12.62 -3.05 -0.82
CA TRP A 77 12.21 -4.02 -1.83
C TRP A 77 13.29 -4.11 -2.91
N ASN A 78 14.39 -4.79 -2.57
CA ASN A 78 15.51 -4.99 -3.47
C ASN A 78 15.24 -6.12 -4.49
N SER A 79 16.24 -6.45 -5.32
CA SER A 79 16.15 -7.50 -6.34
C SER A 79 15.77 -8.89 -5.83
N GLN A 80 16.04 -9.21 -4.56
CA GLN A 80 15.74 -10.51 -3.93
C GLN A 80 14.37 -10.55 -3.25
N ALA A 81 13.73 -9.41 -3.04
CA ALA A 81 12.42 -9.34 -2.42
C ALA A 81 11.33 -10.02 -3.27
N PRO A 82 10.17 -10.39 -2.72
CA PRO A 82 9.05 -10.93 -3.49
C PRO A 82 8.64 -9.97 -4.62
N ALA A 83 8.35 -10.49 -5.81
CA ALA A 83 7.84 -9.70 -6.93
C ALA A 83 6.35 -9.35 -6.77
N THR A 84 5.64 -10.03 -5.86
CA THR A 84 4.22 -9.82 -5.62
C THR A 84 3.92 -9.98 -4.15
N VAL A 85 3.11 -9.06 -3.62
CA VAL A 85 2.53 -9.09 -2.28
C VAL A 85 1.04 -8.79 -2.37
N ASN A 86 0.23 -9.23 -1.41
CA ASN A 86 -1.20 -8.94 -1.44
C ASN A 86 -1.45 -7.44 -1.20
N GLN A 87 -0.93 -6.92 -0.09
CA GLN A 87 -1.14 -5.54 0.35
C GLN A 87 0.15 -4.96 0.92
N ILE A 88 0.29 -3.64 0.79
CA ILE A 88 1.29 -2.87 1.53
C ILE A 88 0.54 -1.85 2.37
N THR A 89 0.83 -1.79 3.66
CA THR A 89 0.29 -0.75 4.55
C THR A 89 1.44 -0.08 5.27
N ILE A 90 1.51 1.26 5.16
CA ILE A 90 2.45 2.07 5.93
C ILE A 90 1.64 2.93 6.89
N GLN A 91 1.73 2.60 8.17
CA GLN A 91 1.03 3.32 9.24
C GLN A 91 1.72 4.63 9.55
N ASP A 92 0.97 5.57 10.13
CA ASP A 92 1.50 6.90 10.48
C ASP A 92 2.64 6.85 11.51
N SER A 93 2.61 5.85 12.39
CA SER A 93 3.64 5.63 13.39
C SER A 93 4.98 5.11 12.81
N TYR A 94 5.00 4.65 11.55
CA TYR A 94 6.24 4.27 10.88
C TYR A 94 6.94 5.51 10.32
N THR A 95 8.11 5.85 10.86
CA THR A 95 8.87 7.04 10.46
C THR A 95 10.00 6.72 9.47
N GLY A 96 10.19 5.45 9.11
CA GLY A 96 11.18 5.03 8.13
C GLY A 96 10.75 5.31 6.68
N THR A 97 11.62 4.97 5.74
CA THR A 97 11.32 4.94 4.31
C THR A 97 11.21 3.50 3.81
N VAL A 98 10.12 3.19 3.12
CA VAL A 98 9.97 1.96 2.35
C VAL A 98 10.41 2.27 0.91
N TYR A 99 11.53 1.68 0.50
CA TYR A 99 12.08 1.81 -0.84
C TYR A 99 11.58 0.69 -1.74
N ILE A 100 11.11 1.04 -2.93
CA ILE A 100 10.79 0.11 -4.02
C ILE A 100 11.90 0.23 -5.05
N ASP A 101 12.88 -0.67 -4.94
CA ASP A 101 14.11 -0.71 -5.75
C ASP A 101 14.08 -1.83 -6.80
N LYS A 102 12.89 -2.40 -7.03
CA LYS A 102 12.58 -3.29 -8.14
C LYS A 102 11.11 -3.20 -8.51
N ASP A 103 10.77 -3.62 -9.73
CA ASP A 103 9.38 -3.77 -10.14
C ASP A 103 8.63 -4.76 -9.23
N ILE A 104 7.49 -4.31 -8.70
CA ILE A 104 6.59 -5.13 -7.89
C ILE A 104 5.12 -4.96 -8.29
N THR A 105 4.34 -5.98 -7.95
CA THR A 105 2.88 -5.95 -8.01
C THR A 105 2.28 -6.09 -6.62
N VAL A 106 1.40 -5.18 -6.24
CA VAL A 106 0.57 -5.27 -5.04
C VAL A 106 -0.84 -5.65 -5.46
N SER A 107 -1.24 -6.89 -5.25
CA SER A 107 -2.42 -7.49 -5.88
C SER A 107 -3.76 -6.91 -5.42
N SER A 108 -3.81 -6.31 -4.23
CA SER A 108 -5.04 -5.76 -3.65
C SER A 108 -4.96 -4.24 -3.51
N SER A 109 -4.13 -3.73 -2.61
CA SER A 109 -4.02 -2.27 -2.40
C SER A 109 -2.74 -1.85 -1.68
N VAL A 110 -2.37 -0.59 -1.88
CA VAL A 110 -1.40 0.12 -1.05
C VAL A 110 -2.14 1.12 -0.18
N THR A 111 -1.86 1.14 1.13
CA THR A 111 -2.42 2.13 2.05
C THR A 111 -1.31 2.97 2.66
N LEU A 112 -1.40 4.29 2.46
CA LEU A 112 -0.42 5.28 2.87
C LEU A 112 -1.01 6.17 3.95
N ASN A 113 -0.70 5.87 5.21
CA ASN A 113 -1.02 6.71 6.37
C ASN A 113 0.22 7.48 6.87
N ASN A 114 1.34 7.39 6.17
CA ASN A 114 2.65 7.88 6.60
C ASN A 114 2.79 9.40 6.45
N THR A 115 2.47 10.15 7.51
CA THR A 115 2.73 11.61 7.52
C THR A 115 4.18 11.95 7.86
N GLN A 116 4.91 11.01 8.50
CA GLN A 116 6.31 11.16 8.90
C GLN A 116 7.25 10.29 8.07
N GLY A 117 6.88 9.02 7.83
CA GLY A 117 7.60 8.11 6.94
C GLY A 117 7.36 8.42 5.46
N THR A 118 7.96 7.64 4.56
CA THR A 118 7.81 7.82 3.10
C THR A 118 7.75 6.48 2.39
N LEU A 119 6.85 6.34 1.41
CA LEU A 119 7.02 5.33 0.34
C LEU A 119 7.83 5.97 -0.78
N ALA A 120 8.99 5.41 -1.10
CA ALA A 120 9.88 5.90 -2.16
C ALA A 120 9.97 4.90 -3.30
N LEU A 121 9.67 5.34 -4.53
CA LEU A 121 9.73 4.51 -5.72
C LEU A 121 10.95 4.90 -6.55
N SER A 122 11.91 3.99 -6.70
CA SER A 122 12.92 4.04 -7.76
C SER A 122 12.55 3.13 -8.94
N GLU A 123 11.67 2.16 -8.71
CA GLU A 123 11.17 1.23 -9.73
C GLU A 123 9.64 1.17 -9.70
N GLN A 124 9.03 0.37 -10.58
CA GLN A 124 7.60 0.37 -10.73
C GLN A 124 6.87 -0.30 -9.55
N LEU A 125 5.87 0.38 -9.01
CA LEU A 125 4.84 -0.26 -8.19
C LEU A 125 3.54 -0.34 -8.99
N THR A 126 3.07 -1.54 -9.32
CA THR A 126 1.74 -1.75 -9.91
C THR A 126 0.73 -2.17 -8.85
N THR A 127 -0.43 -1.51 -8.79
CA THR A 127 -1.50 -1.87 -7.85
C THR A 127 -2.90 -1.52 -8.36
N PRO A 128 -3.96 -2.26 -7.99
CA PRO A 128 -5.34 -1.87 -8.31
C PRO A 128 -5.79 -0.59 -7.60
N LEU A 129 -5.24 -0.27 -6.43
CA LEU A 129 -5.73 0.83 -5.60
C LEU A 129 -4.63 1.37 -4.69
N VAL A 130 -4.59 2.69 -4.54
CA VAL A 130 -3.83 3.36 -3.48
C VAL A 130 -4.77 4.19 -2.63
N ASN A 131 -4.76 3.96 -1.32
CA ASN A 131 -5.49 4.75 -0.33
C ASN A 131 -4.52 5.76 0.29
N PHE A 132 -4.70 7.04 -0.02
CA PHE A 132 -3.91 8.12 0.56
C PHE A 132 -4.66 8.73 1.76
N ALA A 133 -4.04 8.73 2.93
CA ALA A 133 -4.49 9.56 4.04
C ALA A 133 -4.06 11.02 3.83
N ALA A 134 -4.73 11.94 4.52
CA ALA A 134 -4.30 13.33 4.58
C ALA A 134 -2.86 13.44 5.10
N GLY A 135 -2.02 14.19 4.40
CA GLY A 135 -0.60 14.36 4.75
C GLY A 135 0.30 13.17 4.41
N ALA A 136 -0.20 12.11 3.75
CA ALA A 136 0.64 10.99 3.32
C ALA A 136 1.78 11.45 2.40
N ARG A 137 2.95 10.82 2.51
CA ARG A 137 4.13 11.18 1.71
C ARG A 137 4.48 10.09 0.70
N LEU A 138 4.47 10.43 -0.58
CA LEU A 138 4.94 9.58 -1.69
C LEU A 138 6.14 10.25 -2.34
N ARG A 139 7.26 9.53 -2.44
CA ARG A 139 8.44 9.97 -3.19
C ARG A 139 8.58 9.17 -4.49
N ILE A 140 8.87 9.89 -5.56
CA ILE A 140 9.25 9.34 -6.86
C ILE A 140 10.70 9.74 -7.11
N ASN A 141 11.59 8.76 -7.13
CA ASN A 141 12.98 8.93 -7.54
C ASN A 141 13.04 8.77 -9.05
N VAL A 142 13.64 9.73 -9.73
CA VAL A 142 13.80 9.72 -11.18
C VAL A 142 15.28 9.70 -11.52
N GLU A 143 15.74 8.65 -12.19
CA GLU A 143 17.16 8.44 -12.48
C GLU A 143 17.40 8.36 -14.00
N SER A 144 18.51 8.94 -14.46
CA SER A 144 18.86 9.03 -15.89
C SER A 144 19.17 7.69 -16.56
N THR A 145 19.49 6.65 -15.80
CA THR A 145 20.09 5.41 -16.29
C THR A 145 19.07 4.31 -16.61
N VAL A 146 17.81 4.48 -16.22
CA VAL A 146 16.77 3.44 -16.36
C VAL A 146 15.74 3.88 -17.41
N THR A 147 15.65 3.13 -18.50
CA THR A 147 14.91 3.54 -19.71
C THR A 147 13.40 3.25 -19.66
N THR A 148 12.91 2.52 -18.67
CA THR A 148 11.47 2.22 -18.51
C THR A 148 11.06 2.10 -17.04
N ASN A 149 9.96 2.77 -16.67
CA ASN A 149 9.24 2.65 -15.38
C ASN A 149 9.97 3.09 -14.10
N ASN A 150 11.04 3.86 -14.24
CA ASN A 150 11.73 4.47 -13.11
C ASN A 150 10.78 5.31 -12.25
N GLY A 151 10.65 4.94 -10.98
CA GLY A 151 9.76 5.59 -10.02
C GLY A 151 8.28 5.62 -10.44
N LEU A 152 7.81 4.70 -11.28
CA LEU A 152 6.44 4.72 -11.76
C LEU A 152 5.45 4.10 -10.75
N LEU A 153 4.49 4.90 -10.27
CA LEU A 153 3.29 4.37 -9.63
C LEU A 153 2.23 4.03 -10.68
N ASN A 154 2.01 2.74 -10.94
CA ASN A 154 1.05 2.27 -11.92
C ASN A 154 -0.26 1.79 -11.26
N ILE A 155 -1.28 2.64 -11.22
CA ILE A 155 -2.60 2.29 -10.69
C ILE A 155 -3.48 1.76 -11.83
N VAL A 156 -4.03 0.56 -11.68
CA VAL A 156 -4.73 -0.12 -12.78
C VAL A 156 -6.26 -0.16 -12.63
N ASN A 157 -6.80 0.23 -11.47
CA ASN A 157 -8.25 0.25 -11.23
C ASN A 157 -8.67 1.39 -10.28
N GLY A 158 -9.98 1.58 -10.14
CA GLY A 158 -10.57 2.52 -9.20
C GLY A 158 -10.48 3.99 -9.63
N THR A 159 -10.88 4.87 -8.71
CA THR A 159 -10.76 6.32 -8.85
C THR A 159 -9.78 6.79 -7.78
N PRO A 160 -8.53 7.10 -8.13
CA PRO A 160 -7.55 7.59 -7.17
C PRO A 160 -8.04 8.85 -6.47
N ALA A 161 -7.70 8.99 -5.20
CA ALA A 161 -7.98 10.17 -4.39
C ALA A 161 -6.70 10.59 -3.66
N PRO A 162 -5.66 11.06 -4.38
CA PRO A 162 -4.42 11.48 -3.75
C PRO A 162 -4.69 12.58 -2.72
N GLN A 163 -3.99 12.50 -1.61
CA GLN A 163 -3.94 13.48 -0.52
C GLN A 163 -2.50 13.48 0.01
N GLY A 164 -2.07 14.57 0.63
CA GLY A 164 -0.71 14.73 1.12
C GLY A 164 0.29 15.22 0.06
N THR A 165 1.55 14.83 0.23
CA THR A 165 2.67 15.42 -0.51
C THR A 165 3.26 14.42 -1.51
N LEU A 166 3.32 14.83 -2.77
CA LEU A 166 4.14 14.18 -3.78
C LEU A 166 5.53 14.81 -3.78
N ILE A 167 6.57 13.99 -3.60
CA ILE A 167 7.96 14.43 -3.58
C ILE A 167 8.65 13.87 -4.81
N ILE A 168 9.23 14.72 -5.64
CA ILE A 168 10.09 14.32 -6.74
C ILE A 168 11.54 14.52 -6.31
N SER A 169 12.36 13.50 -6.50
CA SER A 169 13.81 13.61 -6.44
C SER A 169 14.40 13.06 -7.71
N GLU A 170 15.54 13.60 -8.13
CA GLU A 170 16.12 13.25 -9.41
C GLU A 170 17.65 13.07 -9.31
N SER A 171 18.18 12.23 -10.20
CA SER A 171 19.60 12.04 -10.49
C SER A 171 19.84 12.04 -12.00
N ILE A 172 19.06 12.84 -12.71
CA ILE A 172 19.09 12.99 -14.15
C ILE A 172 20.29 13.86 -14.52
N ASP A 173 21.01 13.50 -15.58
CA ASP A 173 21.93 14.43 -16.24
C ASP A 173 21.14 15.21 -17.29
N GLU A 174 20.72 16.43 -16.96
CA GLU A 174 19.87 17.23 -17.86
C GLU A 174 20.57 17.61 -19.17
N THR A 175 21.91 17.63 -19.18
CA THR A 175 22.69 17.93 -20.40
C THR A 175 22.65 16.79 -21.42
N SER A 176 22.31 15.59 -20.98
CA SER A 176 22.16 14.40 -21.82
C SER A 176 20.77 14.28 -22.46
N LEU A 177 19.80 15.08 -22.03
CA LEU A 177 18.41 14.97 -22.46
C LEU A 177 18.16 15.58 -23.84
N THR A 178 17.30 14.92 -24.63
CA THR A 178 16.70 15.53 -25.80
C THR A 178 15.39 16.19 -25.39
N LEU A 179 15.31 17.53 -25.52
CA LEU A 179 14.16 18.32 -25.10
C LEU A 179 13.13 18.52 -26.24
N PRO A 180 11.82 18.55 -25.94
CA PRO A 180 11.23 18.34 -24.61
C PRO A 180 11.35 16.88 -24.16
N TYR A 181 11.73 16.69 -22.90
CA TYR A 181 11.79 15.38 -22.27
C TYR A 181 10.53 15.18 -21.42
N THR A 182 10.00 13.96 -21.39
CA THR A 182 8.77 13.65 -20.66
C THR A 182 8.96 12.38 -19.85
N ILE A 183 8.57 12.45 -18.59
CA ILE A 183 8.68 11.36 -17.63
C ILE A 183 7.29 11.04 -17.11
N LYS A 184 6.94 9.76 -17.15
CA LYS A 184 5.68 9.28 -16.59
C LYS A 184 5.94 8.76 -15.18
N ILE A 185 5.49 9.51 -14.18
CA ILE A 185 5.68 9.19 -12.76
C ILE A 185 4.48 8.49 -12.12
N ILE A 186 3.26 8.74 -12.63
CA ILE A 186 2.05 8.08 -12.15
C ILE A 186 1.16 7.74 -13.34
N ASN A 187 0.62 6.51 -13.37
CA ASN A 187 -0.47 6.11 -14.25
C ASN A 187 -1.78 6.10 -13.47
N TRP A 188 -2.71 6.98 -13.84
CA TRP A 188 -4.06 6.99 -13.30
C TRP A 188 -5.00 6.22 -14.24
N PRO A 189 -5.78 5.24 -13.77
CA PRO A 189 -6.68 4.48 -14.62
C PRO A 189 -7.92 5.29 -15.02
N ASN A 190 -8.26 6.30 -14.20
CA ASN A 190 -9.33 7.26 -14.40
C ASN A 190 -8.88 8.62 -13.85
N THR A 191 -9.63 9.69 -14.13
CA THR A 191 -9.37 11.01 -13.53
C THR A 191 -9.38 10.92 -12.00
N PRO A 192 -8.31 11.37 -11.31
CA PRO A 192 -8.30 11.44 -9.84
C PRO A 192 -9.47 12.29 -9.31
N SER A 193 -10.04 11.89 -8.18
CA SER A 193 -11.14 12.59 -7.51
C SER A 193 -10.69 13.74 -6.60
N SER A 194 -9.38 13.87 -6.38
CA SER A 194 -8.71 14.91 -5.61
C SER A 194 -7.31 15.18 -6.17
N ASN A 195 -6.60 16.15 -5.60
CA ASN A 195 -5.21 16.47 -5.92
C ASN A 195 -4.32 16.16 -4.71
N PHE A 196 -3.01 16.00 -4.95
CA PHE A 196 -2.05 16.15 -3.86
C PHE A 196 -2.20 17.55 -3.23
N ASP A 197 -2.01 17.62 -1.92
CA ASP A 197 -2.03 18.88 -1.16
C ASP A 197 -0.79 19.72 -1.44
N ASP A 198 0.33 19.05 -1.74
CA ASP A 198 1.60 19.68 -2.09
C ASP A 198 2.41 18.83 -3.08
N ILE A 199 3.27 19.50 -3.86
CA ILE A 199 4.21 18.87 -4.78
C ILE A 199 5.59 19.50 -4.57
N GLU A 200 6.51 18.73 -4.00
CA GLU A 200 7.91 19.12 -3.82
C GLU A 200 8.70 18.70 -5.07
N LEU A 201 9.21 19.67 -5.84
CA LEU A 201 10.07 19.44 -7.00
C LEU A 201 11.53 19.81 -6.67
N PRO A 202 12.53 19.08 -7.18
CA PRO A 202 13.92 19.46 -6.99
C PRO A 202 14.25 20.65 -7.91
N ILE A 203 15.29 21.39 -7.53
CA ILE A 203 15.83 22.48 -8.34
C ILE A 203 16.65 21.86 -9.47
N LEU A 204 16.29 22.21 -10.71
CA LEU A 204 17.03 21.79 -11.90
C LEU A 204 18.24 22.69 -12.15
N GLN A 205 19.17 22.23 -12.99
CA GLN A 205 20.28 23.06 -13.46
C GLN A 205 19.81 24.36 -14.16
N ASP A 206 20.65 25.39 -14.12
CA ASP A 206 20.38 26.67 -14.76
C ASP A 206 20.02 26.49 -16.25
N GLY A 207 18.88 27.07 -16.65
CA GLY A 207 18.36 26.97 -18.02
C GLY A 207 17.36 25.84 -18.25
N TYR A 208 17.13 24.97 -17.26
CA TYR A 208 16.10 23.93 -17.29
C TYR A 208 14.89 24.30 -16.44
N ASN A 209 13.72 23.77 -16.80
CA ASN A 209 12.49 23.89 -16.05
C ASN A 209 11.64 22.62 -16.16
N TRP A 210 10.81 22.40 -15.13
CA TRP A 210 9.76 21.39 -15.12
C TRP A 210 8.58 21.77 -16.03
#